data_AF-A0A2H9TGS0-F1
#
_entry.id   AF-A0A2H9TGS0-F1
#
_cell.length_a   1.000
_cell.length_b   1.000
_cell.length_c   1.000
_cell.angle_alpha   90.00
_cell.angle_beta   90.00
_cell.angle_gamma   90.00
#
_symmetry.space_group_name_H-M   'P 1'
#
loop_
_entity.id
_entity.type
_entity.pdbx_description
1 polymer ?
#
loop_
_entity_poly.entity_id
_entity_poly.type
_entity_poly.pdbx_seq_one_letter_code
_entity_poly.pdbx_strand_id
1 'polypeptide(L)'
;MQDEVTDASDWPKAELREFERKLRCPICQDFYRAAMMLRGCSHNCTVHKLDCASSTTDLEVNRILDELVLDFVAVRPTLLAALVAPEATTSLSQSSQGSQERRKRNRKQLDANLIACPVCSKEVAADTIERHVDMCLSGAPASPSTSTIRRRMSKPVYNLLKDAEIKRLLTELSLPSTECDALKPKSMQQLRIELRNMERAWKKKPTVVDLGKDADFEQEASNYRKQNSEHFQLLIDSVRKKTGSNKPT
;
A
#
# COMPACT_ATOMS: atom_id res chain seq x y z
N MET A 1 1.49 -0.57 16.58
CA MET A 1 0.16 -0.51 15.95
C MET A 1 0.17 -1.61 14.93
N GLN A 2 -0.69 -2.61 15.09
CA GLN A 2 -0.73 -3.75 14.16
C GLN A 2 -1.35 -3.22 12.88
N ASP A 3 -0.59 -3.27 11.78
CA ASP A 3 -1.11 -3.02 10.44
C ASP A 3 -2.15 -4.13 10.17
N GLU A 4 -3.44 -3.83 10.43
CA GLU A 4 -4.52 -4.66 9.91
C GLU A 4 -4.35 -4.72 8.39
N VAL A 5 -4.19 -5.94 7.88
CA VAL A 5 -4.06 -6.20 6.44
C VAL A 5 -5.42 -5.89 5.81
N THR A 6 -5.58 -4.67 5.33
CA THR A 6 -6.77 -4.19 4.61
C THR A 6 -6.59 -4.47 3.13
N ASP A 7 -7.58 -5.09 2.47
CA ASP A 7 -7.54 -5.41 1.04
C ASP A 7 -8.65 -4.71 0.28
N ALA A 8 -8.40 -4.31 -0.97
CA ALA A 8 -9.41 -3.67 -1.80
C ALA A 8 -10.62 -4.59 -2.06
N SER A 9 -10.47 -5.91 -1.94
CA SER A 9 -11.56 -6.88 -2.06
C SER A 9 -12.63 -6.75 -0.97
N ASP A 10 -12.34 -6.06 0.14
CA ASP A 10 -13.29 -5.84 1.24
C ASP A 10 -14.53 -5.04 0.79
N TRP A 11 -14.42 -4.23 -0.26
CA TRP A 11 -15.55 -3.43 -0.72
C TRP A 11 -16.58 -4.26 -1.48
N PRO A 12 -17.88 -4.15 -1.14
CA PRO A 12 -18.94 -4.81 -1.89
C PRO A 12 -19.11 -4.22 -3.31
N LYS A 13 -18.90 -2.90 -3.45
CA LYS A 13 -19.08 -2.14 -4.70
C LYS A 13 -17.79 -2.07 -5.51
N ALA A 14 -17.86 -2.34 -6.81
CA ALA A 14 -16.70 -2.36 -7.70
C ALA A 14 -16.03 -0.99 -7.85
N GLU A 15 -16.82 0.08 -7.79
CA GLU A 15 -16.36 1.47 -7.92
C GLU A 15 -15.44 1.85 -6.75
N LEU A 16 -15.75 1.37 -5.54
CA LEU A 16 -14.92 1.60 -4.36
C LEU A 16 -13.63 0.78 -4.38
N ARG A 17 -13.67 -0.43 -4.96
CA ARG A 17 -12.46 -1.23 -5.22
C ARG A 17 -11.52 -0.51 -6.18
N GLU A 18 -12.06 0.06 -7.25
CA GLU A 18 -11.29 0.82 -8.24
C GLU A 18 -10.70 2.09 -7.62
N PHE A 19 -11.51 2.81 -6.84
CA PHE A 19 -11.07 4.02 -6.16
C PHE A 19 -9.92 3.75 -5.19
N GLU A 20 -10.03 2.73 -4.33
CA GLU A 20 -8.95 2.36 -3.43
C GLU A 20 -7.68 1.93 -4.16
N ARG A 21 -7.81 1.20 -5.29
CA ARG A 21 -6.64 0.76 -6.06
C ARG A 21 -5.80 1.94 -6.54
N LYS A 22 -6.43 3.09 -6.83
CA LYS A 22 -5.73 4.35 -7.19
C LYS A 22 -4.99 5.00 -6.03
N LEU A 23 -5.36 4.68 -4.79
CA LEU A 23 -4.70 5.12 -3.56
C LEU A 23 -3.58 4.16 -3.11
N ARG A 24 -3.35 3.08 -3.86
CA ARG A 24 -2.32 2.08 -3.59
C ARG A 24 -1.25 2.10 -4.66
N CYS A 25 -0.04 1.72 -4.25
CA CYS A 25 1.09 1.54 -5.15
C CYS A 25 0.87 0.29 -6.02
N PRO A 26 0.96 0.36 -7.35
CA PRO A 26 0.76 -0.80 -8.23
C PRO A 26 1.76 -1.94 -7.98
N ILE A 27 2.92 -1.62 -7.41
CA ILE A 27 4.04 -2.56 -7.20
C ILE A 27 3.88 -3.32 -5.89
N CYS A 28 3.67 -2.60 -4.78
CA CYS A 28 3.57 -3.24 -3.45
C CYS A 28 2.14 -3.42 -2.97
N GLN A 29 1.15 -2.84 -3.65
CA GLN A 29 -0.28 -2.88 -3.29
C GLN A 29 -0.61 -2.27 -1.92
N ASP A 30 0.35 -1.62 -1.26
CA ASP A 30 0.12 -0.84 -0.05
C ASP A 30 -0.36 0.56 -0.40
N PHE A 31 -1.06 1.20 0.55
CA PHE A 31 -1.40 2.61 0.46
C PHE A 31 -0.16 3.48 0.26
N TYR A 32 -0.30 4.57 -0.51
CA TYR A 32 0.81 5.51 -0.63
C TYR A 32 1.19 6.08 0.73
N ARG A 33 2.50 6.13 0.98
CA ARG A 33 3.11 6.77 2.14
C ARG A 33 4.32 7.53 1.67
N ALA A 34 4.31 8.85 1.89
CA ALA A 34 5.28 9.77 1.28
C ALA A 34 5.27 9.61 -0.25
N ALA A 35 4.09 9.82 -0.85
CA ALA A 35 3.90 9.73 -2.28
C ALA A 35 4.87 10.66 -3.03
N MET A 36 5.54 10.14 -4.05
CA MET A 36 6.38 10.91 -4.96
C MET A 36 5.78 10.86 -6.36
N MET A 37 5.68 12.00 -7.03
CA MET A 37 5.21 12.13 -8.40
C MET A 37 6.39 12.37 -9.34
N LEU A 38 6.41 11.64 -10.47
CA LEU A 38 7.35 11.88 -11.55
C LEU A 38 6.79 12.94 -12.50
N ARG A 39 7.49 14.07 -12.71
CA ARG A 39 6.98 15.15 -13.58
C ARG A 39 6.82 14.75 -15.05
N GLY A 40 7.57 13.75 -15.51
CA GLY A 40 7.52 13.29 -16.90
C GLY A 40 6.32 12.42 -17.25
N CYS A 41 5.61 11.86 -16.26
CA CYS A 41 4.54 10.91 -16.51
C CYS A 41 3.42 10.90 -15.45
N SER A 42 3.48 11.78 -14.45
CA SER A 42 2.51 11.91 -13.34
C SER A 42 2.24 10.63 -12.55
N HIS A 43 3.05 9.58 -12.72
CA HIS A 43 2.98 8.38 -11.90
C HIS A 43 3.41 8.70 -10.48
N ASN A 44 2.62 8.21 -9.53
CA ASN A 44 2.95 8.30 -8.11
C ASN A 44 3.64 7.01 -7.67
N CYS A 45 4.70 7.11 -6.88
CA CYS A 45 5.41 5.97 -6.30
C CYS A 45 5.66 6.20 -4.81
N THR A 46 5.87 5.11 -4.05
CA THR A 46 6.32 5.19 -2.67
C THR A 46 7.84 5.09 -2.61
N VAL A 47 8.47 5.85 -1.70
CA VAL A 47 9.93 5.93 -1.53
C VAL A 47 10.57 4.54 -1.32
N HIS A 48 9.82 3.57 -0.81
CA HIS A 48 10.30 2.24 -0.46
C HIS A 48 10.60 1.30 -1.65
N LYS A 49 10.21 1.65 -2.88
CA LYS A 49 10.59 0.92 -4.11
C LYS A 49 10.77 1.90 -5.28
N LEU A 50 11.92 2.56 -5.32
CA LEU A 50 12.37 3.34 -6.48
C LEU A 50 12.84 2.42 -7.63
N ASP A 51 11.97 1.53 -8.12
CA ASP A 51 12.23 0.78 -9.35
C ASP A 51 11.84 1.60 -10.61
N CYS A 52 11.20 2.76 -10.42
CA CYS A 52 10.72 3.64 -11.49
C CYS A 52 11.71 4.77 -11.85
N ALA A 53 12.75 5.00 -11.04
CA ALA A 53 13.67 6.11 -11.25
C ALA A 53 14.81 5.74 -12.21
N SER A 54 14.52 5.74 -13.52
CA SER A 54 15.60 5.81 -14.53
C SER A 54 16.36 7.15 -14.50
N SER A 55 15.77 8.17 -13.84
CA SER A 55 16.37 9.47 -13.56
C SER A 55 15.77 10.02 -12.26
N THR A 56 16.55 10.00 -11.18
CA THR A 56 16.16 10.47 -9.83
C THR A 56 16.02 11.99 -9.71
N THR A 57 16.16 12.73 -10.81
CA THR A 57 16.29 14.19 -10.81
C THR A 57 14.96 14.95 -10.92
N ASP A 58 13.82 14.25 -11.09
CA ASP A 58 12.54 14.90 -11.40
C ASP A 58 11.35 14.32 -10.61
N LEU A 59 11.59 14.11 -9.31
CA LEU A 59 10.63 13.59 -8.34
C LEU A 59 10.18 14.72 -7.41
N GLU A 60 8.86 14.91 -7.30
CA GLU A 60 8.26 15.83 -6.35
C GLU A 60 7.40 15.09 -5.33
N VAL A 61 7.36 15.58 -4.09
CA VAL A 61 6.48 15.00 -3.07
C VAL A 61 5.03 15.40 -3.39
N ASN A 62 4.15 14.41 -3.49
CA ASN A 62 2.72 14.62 -3.67
C ASN A 62 1.99 14.55 -2.33
N ARG A 63 2.05 15.66 -1.58
CA ARG A 63 1.38 15.76 -0.27
C ARG A 63 -0.14 15.61 -0.36
N ILE A 64 -0.75 16.04 -1.46
CA ILE A 64 -2.20 15.92 -1.65
C ILE A 64 -2.61 14.45 -1.63
N LEU A 65 -1.84 13.59 -2.30
CA LEU A 65 -2.12 12.16 -2.30
C LEU A 65 -1.92 11.53 -0.90
N ASP A 66 -0.93 11.99 -0.14
CA ASP A 66 -0.75 11.55 1.25
C ASP A 66 -1.96 11.94 2.12
N GLU A 67 -2.45 13.19 2.05
CA GLU A 67 -3.63 13.64 2.79
C GLU A 67 -4.90 12.85 2.39
N LEU A 68 -5.11 12.63 1.09
CA LEU A 68 -6.24 11.84 0.59
C LEU A 68 -6.21 10.40 1.12
N VAL A 69 -5.02 9.78 1.16
CA VAL A 69 -4.85 8.43 1.71
C VAL A 69 -5.15 8.42 3.20
N LEU A 70 -4.67 9.42 3.95
CA LEU A 70 -4.91 9.52 5.40
C LEU A 70 -6.40 9.63 5.72
N ASP A 71 -7.10 10.55 5.04
CA ASP A 71 -8.54 10.74 5.21
C ASP A 71 -9.32 9.47 4.80
N PHE A 72 -8.93 8.85 3.69
CA PHE A 72 -9.55 7.62 3.22
C PHE A 72 -9.39 6.46 4.21
N VAL A 73 -8.18 6.24 4.73
CA VAL A 73 -7.92 5.17 5.71
C VAL A 73 -8.71 5.42 6.99
N ALA A 74 -8.84 6.68 7.42
CA ALA A 74 -9.64 7.04 8.60
C ALA A 74 -11.14 6.74 8.41
N VAL A 75 -11.69 7.00 7.22
CA VAL A 75 -13.13 6.80 6.94
C VAL A 75 -13.47 5.39 6.47
N ARG A 76 -12.49 4.62 5.96
CA ARG A 76 -12.65 3.26 5.44
C ARG A 76 -13.51 2.34 6.33
N PRO A 77 -13.20 2.13 7.62
CA PRO A 77 -13.98 1.19 8.44
C PRO A 77 -15.44 1.64 8.61
N THR A 78 -15.68 2.95 8.71
CA THR A 78 -17.02 3.53 8.81
C THR A 78 -17.83 3.29 7.54
N LEU A 79 -17.21 3.49 6.37
CA LEU A 79 -17.85 3.23 5.08
C LEU A 79 -18.14 1.74 4.87
N LEU A 80 -17.20 0.85 5.19
CA LEU A 80 -17.41 -0.60 5.11
C LEU A 80 -18.55 -1.05 6.02
N ALA A 81 -18.56 -0.58 7.27
CA ALA A 81 -19.64 -0.90 8.21
C ALA A 81 -21.00 -0.40 7.71
N ALA A 82 -21.08 0.81 7.15
CA ALA A 82 -22.32 1.36 6.61
C ALA A 82 -22.83 0.61 5.37
N LEU A 83 -21.94 0.05 4.55
CA LEU A 83 -22.31 -0.67 3.32
C LEU A 83 -22.59 -2.16 3.53
N VAL A 84 -22.03 -2.77 4.58
CA VAL A 84 -22.22 -4.19 4.93
C VAL A 84 -23.35 -4.35 5.95
N ALA A 85 -23.72 -3.29 6.68
CA ALA A 85 -24.88 -3.33 7.56
C ALA A 85 -26.14 -3.72 6.78
N PRO A 86 -26.92 -4.69 7.27
CA PRO A 86 -28.21 -4.99 6.67
C PRO A 86 -29.06 -3.72 6.75
N GLU A 87 -29.62 -3.29 5.62
CA GLU A 87 -30.43 -2.08 5.56
C GLU A 87 -31.62 -2.19 6.50
N ALA A 88 -31.48 -1.62 7.70
CA ALA A 88 -32.62 -1.18 8.49
C ALA A 88 -33.15 0.08 7.80
N THR A 89 -34.12 -0.14 6.93
CA THR A 89 -35.00 0.83 6.28
C THR A 89 -35.07 2.22 6.93
N THR A 90 -34.63 3.21 6.15
CA THR A 90 -35.22 4.56 5.96
C THR A 90 -36.12 5.13 7.07
N SER A 91 -35.67 6.20 7.72
CA SER A 91 -36.44 7.45 7.78
C SER A 91 -35.55 8.63 8.21
N LEU A 92 -35.46 9.60 7.31
CA LEU A 92 -34.92 10.93 7.54
C LEU A 92 -35.88 11.68 8.50
N SER A 93 -35.45 11.92 9.74
CA SER A 93 -36.11 12.86 10.67
C SER A 93 -35.04 13.52 11.53
N GLN A 94 -35.02 14.85 11.50
CA GLN A 94 -34.14 15.72 12.26
C GLN A 94 -34.48 15.71 13.77
N SER A 95 -33.47 16.02 14.60
CA SER A 95 -33.54 16.42 16.02
C SER A 95 -33.93 15.31 17.01
N SER A 96 -33.38 15.12 18.21
CA SER A 96 -32.51 15.89 19.12
C SER A 96 -32.09 14.95 20.25
N GLN A 97 -30.86 15.14 20.76
CA GLN A 97 -30.40 14.93 22.14
C GLN A 97 -30.87 13.71 22.96
N GLY A 98 -29.86 12.98 23.47
CA GLY A 98 -29.89 12.42 24.82
C GLY A 98 -29.91 10.90 24.90
N SER A 99 -28.87 10.37 25.55
CA SER A 99 -28.86 9.18 26.43
C SER A 99 -27.70 8.25 26.14
N GLN A 100 -26.55 8.65 26.66
CA GLN A 100 -25.49 7.76 27.09
C GLN A 100 -26.05 6.81 28.16
N GLU A 101 -26.66 5.68 27.80
CA GLU A 101 -26.96 4.63 28.79
C GLU A 101 -27.23 3.28 28.11
N ARG A 102 -26.24 2.72 27.41
CA ARG A 102 -26.26 1.28 27.05
C ARG A 102 -24.88 0.69 26.74
N ARG A 103 -23.88 1.09 27.53
CA ARG A 103 -22.67 0.29 27.74
C ARG A 103 -22.91 -0.68 28.89
N LYS A 104 -23.19 -1.96 28.59
CA LYS A 104 -22.85 -3.20 29.34
C LYS A 104 -23.91 -4.28 29.16
N ARG A 105 -23.46 -5.43 28.63
CA ARG A 105 -24.13 -6.70 28.23
C ARG A 105 -24.15 -6.78 26.70
N ASN A 106 -23.25 -7.51 26.03
CA ASN A 106 -23.05 -8.94 26.22
C ASN A 106 -21.62 -9.35 25.80
N ARG A 107 -20.76 -9.61 26.79
CA ARG A 107 -19.49 -10.32 26.63
C ARG A 107 -19.75 -11.72 27.18
N LYS A 108 -20.00 -12.66 26.27
CA LYS A 108 -19.65 -14.10 26.31
C LYS A 108 -20.67 -14.92 25.51
N GLN A 109 -20.11 -15.85 24.74
CA GLN A 109 -20.70 -17.13 24.32
C GLN A 109 -21.58 -17.11 23.07
N LEU A 110 -20.98 -17.49 21.94
CA LEU A 110 -21.60 -18.44 21.02
C LEU A 110 -20.52 -19.46 20.67
N ASP A 111 -20.59 -20.58 21.36
CA ASP A 111 -19.86 -21.80 21.03
C ASP A 111 -20.27 -22.19 19.60
N ALA A 112 -19.32 -22.19 18.66
CA ALA A 112 -19.59 -22.49 17.27
C ALA A 112 -20.00 -23.97 17.15
N ASN A 113 -21.28 -24.22 16.91
CA ASN A 113 -21.82 -25.54 16.62
C ASN A 113 -21.34 -25.95 15.22
N LEU A 114 -20.14 -26.51 15.14
CA LEU A 114 -19.52 -27.02 13.91
C LEU A 114 -20.07 -28.42 13.62
N ILE A 115 -20.49 -28.65 12.39
CA ILE A 115 -21.00 -29.93 11.87
C ILE A 115 -20.21 -30.35 10.64
N ALA A 116 -20.07 -31.65 10.42
CA ALA A 116 -19.32 -32.17 9.28
C ALA A 116 -20.18 -32.18 8.01
N CYS A 117 -19.62 -31.67 6.91
CA CYS A 117 -20.27 -31.75 5.61
C CYS A 117 -20.34 -33.20 5.09
N PRO A 118 -21.50 -33.72 4.66
CA PRO A 118 -21.61 -35.08 4.12
C PRO A 118 -20.95 -35.26 2.74
N VAL A 119 -20.63 -34.17 2.03
CA VAL A 119 -20.02 -34.21 0.68
C VAL A 119 -18.50 -34.24 0.74
N CYS A 120 -17.89 -33.42 1.59
CA CYS A 120 -16.42 -33.28 1.66
C CYS A 120 -15.81 -33.48 3.04
N SER A 121 -16.62 -33.83 4.05
CA SER A 121 -16.23 -34.11 5.43
C SER A 121 -15.55 -32.96 6.17
N LYS A 122 -15.57 -31.74 5.63
CA LYS A 122 -15.03 -30.54 6.32
C LYS A 122 -15.98 -30.10 7.43
N GLU A 123 -15.42 -29.64 8.55
CA GLU A 123 -16.16 -29.04 9.66
C GLU A 123 -16.60 -27.63 9.27
N VAL A 124 -17.91 -27.39 9.31
CA VAL A 124 -18.55 -26.14 8.90
C VAL A 124 -19.57 -25.74 9.97
N ALA A 125 -19.68 -24.44 10.26
CA ALA A 125 -20.68 -23.95 11.20
C ALA A 125 -22.09 -24.31 10.74
N ALA A 126 -22.95 -24.74 11.66
CA ALA A 126 -24.30 -25.22 11.37
C ALA A 126 -25.18 -24.18 10.65
N ASP A 127 -24.90 -22.89 10.84
CA ASP A 127 -25.57 -21.77 10.15
C ASP A 127 -25.11 -21.59 8.69
N THR A 128 -23.99 -22.18 8.31
CA THR A 128 -23.33 -21.98 7.00
C THR A 128 -23.26 -23.27 6.18
N ILE A 129 -23.77 -24.39 6.72
CA ILE A 129 -23.67 -25.72 6.10
C ILE A 129 -24.39 -25.80 4.76
N GLU A 130 -25.57 -25.20 4.63
CA GLU A 130 -26.39 -25.26 3.42
C GLU A 130 -25.65 -24.60 2.25
N ARG A 131 -25.14 -23.38 2.47
CA ARG A 131 -24.30 -22.67 1.50
C ARG A 131 -23.03 -23.44 1.14
N HIS A 132 -22.41 -24.10 2.12
CA HIS A 132 -21.22 -24.90 1.86
C HIS A 132 -21.54 -26.14 1.01
N VAL A 133 -22.64 -26.84 1.29
CA VAL A 133 -23.10 -28.01 0.52
C VAL A 133 -23.42 -27.60 -0.92
N ASP A 134 -24.10 -26.48 -1.13
CA ASP A 134 -24.40 -25.95 -2.48
C ASP A 134 -23.11 -25.67 -3.29
N MET A 135 -22.09 -25.12 -2.63
CA MET A 135 -20.78 -24.87 -3.27
C MET A 135 -19.98 -26.16 -3.50
N CYS A 136 -20.13 -27.16 -2.64
CA CYS A 136 -19.49 -28.47 -2.80
C CYS A 136 -20.12 -29.31 -3.92
N LEU A 137 -21.43 -29.23 -4.11
CA LEU A 137 -22.14 -29.96 -5.16
C LEU A 137 -21.96 -29.32 -6.55
N SER A 138 -21.77 -28.00 -6.62
CA SER A 138 -21.58 -27.26 -7.88
C SER A 138 -20.16 -27.37 -8.47
N GLY A 139 -19.24 -28.10 -7.82
CA GLY A 139 -17.91 -28.39 -8.37
C GLY A 139 -16.96 -27.19 -8.48
N ALA A 140 -17.22 -26.11 -7.72
CA ALA A 140 -16.33 -24.95 -7.70
C ALA A 140 -14.97 -25.34 -7.08
N PRO A 141 -13.83 -25.02 -7.73
CA PRO A 141 -12.53 -25.38 -7.20
C PRO A 141 -12.29 -24.68 -5.86
N ALA A 142 -12.07 -25.48 -4.82
CA ALA A 142 -11.57 -25.00 -3.55
C ALA A 142 -10.25 -24.25 -3.77
N SER A 143 -10.11 -23.10 -3.10
CA SER A 143 -8.85 -22.37 -3.01
C SER A 143 -7.73 -23.31 -2.53
N PRO A 144 -6.57 -23.36 -3.20
CA PRO A 144 -5.41 -24.05 -2.68
C PRO A 144 -4.65 -23.10 -1.74
N SER A 145 -4.75 -23.37 -0.44
CA SER A 145 -3.78 -22.87 0.54
C SER A 145 -2.48 -23.69 0.46
N THR A 146 -1.40 -22.96 0.17
CA THR A 146 0.00 -23.17 0.58
C THR A 146 0.81 -24.31 -0.06
N SER A 147 1.66 -23.97 -1.04
CA SER A 147 3.08 -24.39 -1.03
C SER A 147 3.92 -23.55 -2.02
N THR A 148 5.08 -23.12 -1.53
CA THR A 148 6.04 -22.24 -2.18
C THR A 148 6.77 -22.95 -3.33
N ILE A 149 6.31 -22.77 -4.57
CA ILE A 149 7.15 -22.93 -5.76
C ILE A 149 6.95 -21.69 -6.62
N ARG A 150 7.90 -20.74 -6.55
CA ARG A 150 7.99 -19.68 -7.56
C ARG A 150 8.27 -20.37 -8.90
N ARG A 151 7.23 -20.59 -9.71
CA ARG A 151 7.41 -20.98 -11.11
C ARG A 151 8.15 -19.82 -11.78
N ARG A 152 9.39 -20.07 -12.22
CA ARG A 152 10.05 -19.14 -13.15
C ARG A 152 9.24 -19.15 -14.44
N MET A 153 8.62 -18.01 -14.76
CA MET A 153 7.97 -17.80 -16.05
C MET A 153 8.98 -18.10 -17.16
N SER A 154 8.60 -18.93 -18.13
CA SER A 154 9.34 -19.02 -19.39
C SER A 154 9.33 -17.63 -20.01
N LYS A 155 10.49 -17.06 -20.29
CA LYS A 155 10.61 -15.72 -20.89
C LYS A 155 9.90 -15.75 -22.25
N PRO A 156 8.74 -15.11 -22.42
CA PRO A 156 8.14 -15.01 -23.73
C PRO A 156 9.03 -14.06 -24.53
N VAL A 157 9.50 -14.48 -25.70
CA VAL A 157 10.15 -13.56 -26.64
C VAL A 157 9.01 -12.74 -27.27
N TYR A 158 8.65 -11.63 -26.63
CA TYR A 158 7.51 -10.79 -27.02
C TYR A 158 7.58 -10.31 -28.48
N ASN A 159 8.77 -10.28 -29.08
CA ASN A 159 8.98 -9.94 -30.50
C ASN A 159 8.36 -10.95 -31.50
N LEU A 160 7.98 -12.15 -31.04
CA LEU A 160 7.38 -13.21 -31.88
C LEU A 160 5.88 -13.39 -31.64
N LEU A 161 5.31 -12.64 -30.68
CA LEU A 161 3.89 -12.66 -30.38
C LEU A 161 3.21 -11.51 -31.11
N LYS A 162 2.00 -11.75 -31.64
CA LYS A 162 1.19 -10.68 -32.22
C LYS A 162 0.73 -9.75 -31.10
N ASP A 163 0.53 -8.47 -31.41
CA ASP A 163 0.07 -7.45 -30.44
C ASP A 163 -1.20 -7.88 -29.68
N ALA A 164 -2.07 -8.68 -30.32
CA ALA A 164 -3.26 -9.23 -29.68
C ALA A 164 -2.95 -10.25 -28.57
N GLU A 165 -1.94 -11.11 -28.77
CA GLU A 165 -1.47 -12.06 -27.76
C GLU A 165 -0.79 -11.31 -26.60
N ILE A 166 -0.01 -10.28 -26.91
CA ILE A 166 0.66 -9.44 -25.91
C ILE A 166 -0.37 -8.71 -25.04
N LYS A 167 -1.39 -8.10 -25.66
CA LYS A 167 -2.49 -7.44 -24.93
C LYS A 167 -3.29 -8.42 -24.05
N ARG A 168 -3.50 -9.65 -24.52
CA ARG A 168 -4.11 -10.72 -23.73
C ARG A 168 -3.27 -11.10 -22.52
N LEU A 169 -1.97 -11.32 -22.70
CA LEU A 169 -1.05 -11.63 -21.59
C LEU A 169 -0.94 -10.48 -20.59
N LEU A 170 -0.94 -9.24 -21.05
CA LEU A 170 -0.98 -8.07 -20.17
C LEU A 170 -2.26 -8.04 -19.33
N THR A 171 -3.41 -8.32 -19.96
CA THR A 171 -4.71 -8.39 -19.28
C THR A 171 -4.76 -9.55 -18.28
N GLU A 172 -4.21 -10.71 -18.64
CA GLU A 172 -4.12 -11.90 -17.77
C GLU A 172 -3.22 -11.68 -16.56
N LEU A 173 -2.17 -10.86 -16.70
CA LEU A 173 -1.27 -10.47 -15.62
C LEU A 173 -1.73 -9.22 -14.86
N SER A 174 -2.95 -8.73 -15.13
CA SER A 174 -3.49 -7.48 -14.56
C SER A 174 -2.60 -6.26 -14.76
N LEU A 175 -1.79 -6.27 -15.83
CA LEU A 175 -0.97 -5.14 -16.26
C LEU A 175 -1.81 -4.29 -17.21
N PRO A 176 -2.01 -3.00 -16.92
CA PRO A 176 -2.82 -2.13 -17.77
C PRO A 176 -2.19 -2.04 -19.17
N SER A 177 -2.93 -2.50 -20.18
CA SER A 177 -2.51 -2.47 -21.59
C SER A 177 -2.87 -1.16 -22.30
N THR A 178 -3.56 -0.25 -21.60
CA THR A 178 -4.30 0.87 -22.19
C THR A 178 -3.84 2.25 -21.76
N GLU A 179 -2.75 2.42 -21.03
CA GLU A 179 -2.34 3.76 -20.56
C GLU A 179 -0.84 3.95 -20.70
N CYS A 180 -0.40 4.09 -21.94
CA CYS A 180 0.76 4.92 -22.23
C CYS A 180 0.28 6.05 -23.14
N ASP A 181 -0.34 7.06 -22.53
CA ASP A 181 -0.92 8.25 -23.21
C ASP A 181 0.15 9.22 -23.71
N ALA A 182 1.30 8.71 -24.14
CA ALA A 182 2.28 9.50 -24.84
C ALA A 182 1.65 9.92 -26.18
N LEU A 183 1.06 11.13 -26.23
CA LEU A 183 0.47 11.72 -27.43
C LEU A 183 1.45 11.78 -28.62
N LYS A 184 2.76 11.63 -28.35
CA LYS A 184 3.83 11.39 -29.32
C LYS A 184 4.80 10.33 -28.77
N PRO A 185 4.59 9.04 -29.02
CA PRO A 185 5.55 8.03 -28.63
C PRO A 185 6.85 8.25 -29.42
N LYS A 186 7.98 8.20 -28.72
CA LYS A 186 9.30 8.29 -29.37
C LYS A 186 9.48 7.11 -30.32
N SER A 187 10.01 7.37 -31.52
CA SER A 187 10.31 6.30 -32.46
C SER A 187 11.39 5.38 -31.88
N MET A 188 11.42 4.11 -32.32
CA MET A 188 12.46 3.16 -31.91
C MET A 188 13.88 3.66 -32.18
N GLN A 189 14.06 4.48 -33.22
CA GLN A 189 15.35 5.12 -33.52
C GLN A 189 15.69 6.19 -32.49
N GLN A 190 14.72 7.04 -32.13
CA GLN A 190 14.87 8.08 -31.11
C GLN A 190 15.26 7.46 -29.76
N LEU A 191 14.57 6.38 -29.37
CA LEU A 191 14.84 5.65 -28.13
C LEU A 191 16.26 5.05 -28.11
N ARG A 192 16.71 4.46 -29.22
CA ARG A 192 18.08 3.93 -29.35
C ARG A 192 19.15 5.02 -29.30
N ILE A 193 18.86 6.21 -29.80
CA ILE A 193 19.77 7.37 -29.72
C ILE A 193 19.86 7.86 -28.28
N GLU A 194 18.72 8.01 -27.62
CA GLU A 194 18.63 8.46 -26.24
C GLU A 194 19.31 7.49 -25.28
N LEU A 195 19.11 6.18 -25.45
CA LEU A 195 19.79 5.15 -24.66
C LEU A 195 21.32 5.27 -24.78
N ARG A 196 21.84 5.42 -26.02
CA ARG A 196 23.28 5.63 -26.24
C ARG A 196 23.80 6.92 -25.61
N ASN A 197 23.00 7.98 -25.60
CA ASN A 197 23.37 9.24 -24.96
C ASN A 197 23.40 9.11 -23.44
N MET A 198 22.41 8.43 -22.84
CA MET A 198 22.39 8.14 -21.42
C MET A 198 23.57 7.25 -21.02
N GLU A 199 23.87 6.18 -21.76
CA GLU A 199 25.04 5.33 -21.50
C GLU A 199 26.36 6.11 -21.56
N ARG A 200 26.48 7.08 -22.48
CA ARG A 200 27.64 7.99 -22.55
C ARG A 200 27.70 8.94 -21.36
N ALA A 201 26.56 9.45 -20.90
CA ALA A 201 26.48 10.31 -19.73
C ALA A 201 26.81 9.54 -18.43
N TRP A 202 26.35 8.30 -18.29
CA TRP A 202 26.64 7.44 -17.15
C TRP A 202 28.09 6.97 -17.10
N LYS A 203 28.73 6.79 -18.26
CA LYS A 203 30.17 6.48 -18.34
C LYS A 203 31.06 7.66 -17.98
N LYS A 204 30.55 8.90 -18.00
CA LYS A 204 31.24 10.03 -17.40
C LYS A 204 31.03 9.92 -15.89
N LYS A 205 32.11 9.70 -15.13
CA LYS A 205 32.05 9.78 -13.66
C LYS A 205 31.42 11.13 -13.30
N PRO A 206 30.52 11.20 -12.30
CA PRO A 206 30.05 12.49 -11.83
C PRO A 206 31.29 13.30 -11.49
N THR A 207 31.42 14.48 -12.10
CA THR A 207 32.34 15.48 -11.60
C THR A 207 31.91 15.69 -10.16
N VAL A 208 32.77 15.30 -9.22
CA VAL A 208 32.55 15.56 -7.80
C VAL A 208 32.32 17.06 -7.71
N VAL A 209 31.07 17.46 -7.49
CA VAL A 209 30.80 18.78 -6.95
C VAL A 209 31.41 18.73 -5.56
N ASP A 210 32.53 19.42 -5.42
CA ASP A 210 33.14 19.70 -4.14
C ASP A 210 32.10 20.49 -3.33
N LEU A 211 31.29 19.78 -2.56
CA LEU A 211 30.49 20.38 -1.51
C LEU A 211 31.51 20.84 -0.48
N GLY A 212 31.91 22.11 -0.62
CA GLY A 212 32.91 22.75 0.21
C GLY A 212 32.68 22.38 1.67
N LYS A 213 33.78 22.02 2.35
CA LYS A 213 33.81 22.00 3.81
C LYS A 213 33.61 23.44 4.27
N ASP A 214 32.36 23.86 4.40
CA ASP A 214 32.01 25.14 5.00
C ASP A 214 32.34 25.04 6.49
N ALA A 215 33.59 25.35 6.83
CA ALA A 215 34.15 25.30 8.19
C ALA A 215 33.31 26.11 9.20
N ASP A 216 32.55 27.10 8.71
CA ASP A 216 31.63 27.91 9.50
C ASP A 216 30.50 27.10 10.14
N PHE A 217 29.93 26.10 9.46
CA PHE A 217 28.83 25.31 10.03
C PHE A 217 29.31 24.41 11.18
N GLU A 218 30.47 23.80 11.04
CA GLU A 218 31.03 22.91 12.07
C GLU A 218 31.47 23.69 13.31
N GLN A 219 31.94 24.93 13.11
CA GLN A 219 32.30 25.83 14.20
C GLN A 219 31.07 26.40 14.94
N GLU A 220 30.02 26.77 14.21
CA GLU A 220 28.71 27.16 14.77
C GLU A 220 28.11 26.03 15.62
N ALA A 221 28.08 24.81 15.08
CA ALA A 221 27.58 23.62 15.79
C ALA A 221 28.44 23.25 17.01
N SER A 222 29.74 23.55 16.99
CA SER A 222 30.65 23.38 18.13
C SER A 222 30.37 24.42 19.22
N ASN A 223 30.18 25.68 18.84
CA ASN A 223 29.85 26.77 19.76
C ASN A 223 28.51 26.54 20.46
N TYR A 224 27.47 26.14 19.70
CA TYR A 224 26.16 25.82 20.27
C TYR A 224 26.23 24.68 21.28
N ARG A 225 27.01 23.62 21.00
CA ARG A 225 27.22 22.49 21.92
C ARG A 225 27.88 22.90 23.23
N LYS A 226 28.85 23.84 23.18
CA LYS A 226 29.53 24.36 24.37
C LYS A 226 28.60 25.26 25.19
N GLN A 227 27.90 26.17 24.54
CA GLN A 227 26.97 27.10 25.20
C GLN A 227 25.82 26.39 25.89
N ASN A 228 25.33 25.28 25.32
CA ASN A 228 24.19 24.54 25.86
C ASN A 228 24.60 23.26 26.63
N SER A 229 25.87 23.14 27.04
CA SER A 229 26.42 21.94 27.67
C SER A 229 25.69 21.51 28.95
N GLU A 230 25.32 22.46 29.82
CA GLU A 230 24.57 22.16 31.05
C GLU A 230 23.18 21.60 30.77
N HIS A 231 22.49 22.16 29.77
CA HIS A 231 21.17 21.68 29.34
C HIS A 231 21.26 20.24 28.78
N PHE A 232 22.31 19.94 28.00
CA PHE A 232 22.56 18.57 27.54
C PHE A 232 22.85 17.62 28.70
N GLN A 233 23.59 18.05 29.72
CA GLN A 233 23.88 17.23 30.88
C GLN A 233 22.61 16.90 31.69
N LEU A 234 21.73 17.88 31.89
CA LEU A 234 20.42 17.68 32.55
C LEU A 234 19.54 16.69 31.79
N LEU A 235 19.54 16.76 30.45
CA LEU A 235 18.84 15.79 29.60
C LEU A 235 19.42 14.38 29.75
N ILE A 236 20.75 14.25 29.74
CA ILE A 236 21.44 12.97 29.92
C ILE A 236 21.11 12.37 31.30
N ASP A 237 21.14 13.19 32.35
CA ASP A 237 20.86 12.73 33.72
C ASP A 237 19.38 12.37 33.91
N SER A 238 18.46 13.10 33.28
CA SER A 238 17.03 12.77 33.24
C SER A 238 16.78 11.42 32.55
N VAL A 239 17.47 11.14 31.44
CA VAL A 239 17.38 9.85 30.73
C VAL A 239 18.00 8.73 31.56
N ARG A 240 19.15 8.96 32.20
CA ARG A 240 19.79 7.99 33.11
C ARG A 240 18.91 7.66 34.31
N LYS A 241 18.24 8.66 34.88
CA LYS A 241 17.30 8.47 35.99
C LYS A 241 16.05 7.68 35.56
N LYS A 242 15.51 7.96 34.37
CA LYS A 242 14.38 7.20 33.79
C LYS A 242 14.75 5.76 33.46
N THR A 243 15.96 5.52 32.95
CA THR A 243 16.44 4.17 32.61
C THR A 243 16.88 3.36 33.84
N GLY A 244 17.40 4.00 34.89
CA GLY A 244 17.73 3.35 36.17
C GLY A 244 16.51 2.95 37.02
N SER A 245 15.39 3.64 36.86
CA SER A 245 14.13 3.33 37.57
C SER A 245 13.30 2.22 36.91
N ASN A 246 13.67 1.82 35.70
CA ASN A 246 12.95 0.83 34.87
C ASN A 246 13.72 -0.50 34.77
N LYS A 247 14.43 -0.90 35.82
CA LYS A 247 15.02 -2.26 35.90
C LYS A 247 13.91 -3.22 36.36
N PRO A 248 13.43 -4.14 35.49
CA PRO A 248 12.46 -5.14 35.90
C PRO A 248 13.14 -6.11 36.87
N THR A 249 12.55 -6.29 38.05
CA THR A 249 12.77 -7.45 38.92
C THR A 249 12.19 -8.70 38.27
#